data_AF-A0A229S874-F1
#
_entry.id   AF-A0A229S874-F1
#
_cell.length_a   1.000
_cell.length_b   1.000
_cell.length_c   1.000
_cell.angle_alpha   90.00
_cell.angle_beta   90.00
_cell.angle_gamma   90.00
#
_symmetry.space_group_name_H-M   'P 1'
#
loop_
_entity.id
_entity.type
_entity.pdbx_description
1 polymer ?
#
loop_
_entity_poly.entity_id
_entity_poly.type
_entity_poly.pdbx_seq_one_letter_code
_entity_poly.pdbx_strand_id
1 'polypeptide(L)'
;MDTSAFALIFGDGGIRAKLDWRRVAAECAVEERYSRSRKELGELCTVWYADGSGHDAGYDHQGSRPLRVSEAAVTEASWPRARATTIAALRREYVRADRPVHLALPGYRVGDEVVLLDGNHRAAAAYLADADTRLLLYILRGPTDSGMLPDLRHYSP
;
A
#
# COMPACT_ATOMS: atom_id res chain seq x y z
N MET A 1 -16.43 3.52 9.65
CA MET A 1 -16.46 4.18 8.34
C MET A 1 -17.24 3.29 7.39
N ASP A 2 -18.05 3.85 6.50
CA ASP A 2 -18.69 3.10 5.41
C ASP A 2 -17.93 3.31 4.08
N THR A 3 -18.32 2.58 3.04
CA THR A 3 -17.67 2.63 1.73
C THR A 3 -17.82 3.99 1.05
N SER A 4 -18.91 4.72 1.32
CA SER A 4 -19.13 6.09 0.84
C SER A 4 -18.11 7.07 1.44
N ALA A 5 -17.91 7.04 2.76
CA ALA A 5 -16.92 7.87 3.43
C ALA A 5 -15.48 7.48 3.05
N PHE A 6 -15.21 6.19 2.85
CA PHE A 6 -13.93 5.72 2.31
C PHE A 6 -13.66 6.31 0.91
N ALA A 7 -14.65 6.25 0.02
CA ALA A 7 -14.54 6.81 -1.33
C ALA A 7 -14.36 8.33 -1.30
N LEU A 8 -15.02 9.04 -0.39
CA LEU A 8 -14.83 10.49 -0.23
C LEU A 8 -13.38 10.86 0.16
N ILE A 9 -12.76 10.05 1.02
CA ILE A 9 -11.40 10.34 1.51
C ILE A 9 -10.32 9.93 0.50
N PHE A 10 -10.52 8.80 -0.20
CA PHE A 10 -9.46 8.18 -1.01
C PHE A 10 -9.75 8.13 -2.53
N GLY A 11 -10.98 8.43 -2.95
CA GLY A 11 -11.46 8.24 -4.32
C GLY A 11 -11.11 9.34 -5.32
N ASP A 12 -10.89 10.57 -4.86
CA ASP A 12 -10.61 11.74 -5.72
C ASP A 12 -9.15 11.78 -6.23
N GLY A 13 -8.70 10.68 -6.84
CA GLY A 13 -7.38 10.56 -7.47
C GLY A 13 -6.26 10.05 -6.56
N GLY A 14 -6.58 9.70 -5.30
CA GLY A 14 -5.64 9.08 -4.35
C GLY A 14 -5.32 7.63 -4.72
N ILE A 15 -6.35 6.80 -4.93
CA ILE A 15 -6.15 5.40 -5.30
C ILE A 15 -6.01 5.25 -6.82
N ARG A 16 -4.80 4.92 -7.26
CA ARG A 16 -4.47 4.68 -8.68
C ARG A 16 -4.63 3.23 -9.12
N ALA A 17 -4.97 2.34 -8.19
CA ALA A 17 -4.98 0.89 -8.40
C ALA A 17 -6.12 0.37 -9.30
N LYS A 18 -6.86 1.23 -10.02
CA LYS A 18 -8.01 0.85 -10.89
C LYS A 18 -9.07 0.01 -10.15
N LEU A 19 -9.43 0.41 -8.93
CA LEU A 19 -10.56 -0.18 -8.19
C LEU A 19 -11.87 0.01 -8.96
N ASP A 20 -12.71 -1.02 -8.96
CA ASP A 20 -14.12 -0.87 -9.34
C ASP A 20 -14.91 -0.26 -8.18
N TRP A 21 -15.03 1.07 -8.19
CA TRP A 21 -15.74 1.82 -7.16
C TRP A 21 -17.22 1.46 -7.02
N ARG A 22 -17.87 1.03 -8.12
CA ARG A 22 -19.26 0.59 -8.06
C ARG A 22 -19.36 -0.72 -7.29
N ARG A 23 -18.46 -1.67 -7.55
CA ARG A 23 -18.39 -2.92 -6.79
C ARG A 23 -17.97 -2.69 -5.34
N VAL A 24 -17.04 -1.77 -5.06
CA VAL A 24 -16.68 -1.40 -3.69
C VAL A 24 -17.92 -0.95 -2.90
N ALA A 25 -18.77 -0.10 -3.49
CA ALA A 25 -19.99 0.36 -2.82
C ALA A 25 -20.99 -0.77 -2.55
N ALA A 26 -21.08 -1.76 -3.45
CA ALA A 26 -22.08 -2.82 -3.39
C ALA A 26 -21.64 -4.07 -2.61
N GLU A 27 -20.33 -4.39 -2.62
CA GLU A 27 -19.80 -5.70 -2.24
C GLU A 27 -18.77 -5.63 -1.11
N CYS A 28 -18.27 -4.44 -0.75
CA CYS A 28 -17.24 -4.30 0.28
C CYS A 28 -17.77 -3.75 1.61
N ALA A 29 -17.04 -4.07 2.68
CA ALA A 29 -17.11 -3.40 3.97
C ALA A 29 -15.75 -2.75 4.30
N VAL A 30 -15.74 -1.74 5.16
CA VAL A 30 -14.51 -1.08 5.63
C VAL A 30 -14.18 -1.56 7.04
N GLU A 31 -13.00 -2.14 7.21
CA GLU A 31 -12.37 -2.37 8.51
C GLU A 31 -11.45 -1.19 8.83
N GLU A 32 -11.56 -0.66 10.05
CA GLU A 32 -10.60 0.32 10.57
C GLU A 32 -9.63 -0.38 11.51
N ARG A 33 -8.33 -0.10 11.34
CA ARG A 33 -7.29 -0.64 12.21
C ARG A 33 -6.28 0.41 12.56
N TYR A 34 -5.97 0.50 13.85
CA TYR A 34 -4.92 1.36 14.37
C TYR A 34 -3.70 0.55 14.78
N SER A 35 -2.51 1.05 14.48
CA SER A 35 -1.26 0.43 14.92
C SER A 35 -0.12 1.44 15.11
N ARG A 36 0.83 1.06 15.95
CA ARG A 36 2.14 1.72 16.12
C ARG A 36 3.30 0.79 15.79
N SER A 37 2.98 -0.41 15.30
CA SER A 37 3.96 -1.48 15.10
C SER A 37 4.73 -1.23 13.81
N ARG A 38 6.04 -1.00 13.94
CA ARG A 38 6.96 -0.99 12.79
C ARG A 38 6.90 -2.31 12.03
N LYS A 39 6.76 -3.43 12.73
CA LYS A 39 6.61 -4.75 12.12
C LYS A 39 5.37 -4.79 11.22
N GLU A 40 4.23 -4.32 11.74
CA GLU A 40 2.99 -4.29 10.95
C GLU A 40 3.11 -3.36 9.74
N LEU A 41 3.71 -2.17 9.89
CA LEU A 41 4.03 -1.30 8.75
C LEU A 41 4.84 -2.05 7.69
N GLY A 42 5.87 -2.78 8.12
CA GLY A 42 6.75 -3.54 7.24
C GLY A 42 6.11 -4.74 6.55
N GLU A 43 4.99 -5.26 7.08
CA GLU A 43 4.25 -6.42 6.56
C GLU A 43 3.18 -6.02 5.53
N LEU A 44 2.80 -4.74 5.43
CA LEU A 44 1.87 -4.27 4.42
C LEU A 44 2.42 -4.52 3.01
N CYS A 45 1.60 -5.10 2.14
CA CYS A 45 1.96 -5.32 0.74
C CYS A 45 1.77 -4.03 -0.06
N THR A 46 2.68 -3.75 -0.97
CA THR A 46 2.61 -2.62 -1.89
C THR A 46 2.03 -3.07 -3.23
N VAL A 47 1.66 -2.11 -4.08
CA VAL A 47 1.41 -2.36 -5.52
C VAL A 47 2.68 -2.26 -6.38
N TRP A 48 3.85 -2.38 -5.75
CA TRP A 48 5.12 -2.48 -6.46
C TRP A 48 5.51 -3.94 -6.54
N TYR A 49 5.85 -4.39 -7.73
CA TYR A 49 6.14 -5.78 -8.00
C TYR A 49 7.61 -5.96 -8.31
N ALA A 50 8.11 -7.12 -7.92
CA ALA A 50 9.41 -7.60 -8.38
C ALA A 50 9.25 -8.92 -9.12
N ASP A 51 10.07 -9.12 -10.15
CA ASP A 51 10.19 -10.40 -10.84
C ASP A 51 10.96 -11.45 -9.99
N GLY A 52 11.11 -12.67 -10.53
CA GLY A 52 11.84 -13.75 -9.86
C GLY A 52 13.34 -13.47 -9.63
N SER A 53 13.89 -12.43 -10.25
CA SER A 53 15.26 -11.95 -10.04
C SER A 53 15.35 -10.75 -9.09
N GLY A 54 14.21 -10.23 -8.61
CA GLY A 54 14.14 -9.11 -7.67
C GLY A 54 14.14 -7.73 -8.34
N HIS A 55 13.99 -7.64 -9.66
CA HIS A 55 13.92 -6.37 -10.38
C HIS A 55 12.49 -5.84 -10.46
N ASP A 56 12.33 -4.51 -10.55
CA ASP A 56 11.03 -3.83 -10.71
C ASP A 56 10.27 -4.40 -11.91
N ALA A 57 9.04 -4.82 -11.68
CA ALA A 57 8.18 -5.44 -12.67
C ALA A 57 6.75 -4.89 -12.59
N GLY A 58 5.96 -5.17 -13.62
CA GLY A 58 4.52 -4.93 -13.60
C GLY A 58 3.76 -6.04 -12.84
N TYR A 59 2.56 -5.72 -12.37
CA TYR A 59 1.61 -6.71 -11.84
C TYR A 59 1.18 -7.74 -12.91
N ASP A 60 1.40 -7.45 -14.20
CA ASP A 60 1.06 -8.34 -15.29
C ASP A 60 2.20 -9.30 -15.69
N HIS A 61 3.40 -9.10 -15.15
CA HIS A 61 4.55 -9.94 -15.44
C HIS A 61 4.43 -11.32 -14.79
N GLN A 62 4.73 -12.38 -15.54
CA GLN A 62 4.66 -13.75 -15.01
C GLN A 62 5.66 -13.95 -13.87
N GLY A 63 5.20 -14.55 -12.77
CA GLY A 63 6.03 -14.80 -11.59
C GLY A 63 6.37 -13.54 -10.79
N SER A 64 5.78 -12.39 -11.12
CA SER A 64 5.93 -11.21 -10.28
C SER A 64 5.15 -11.38 -8.97
N ARG A 65 5.71 -10.83 -7.89
CA ARG A 65 5.06 -10.79 -6.59
C ARG A 65 5.02 -9.36 -6.06
N PRO A 66 3.96 -8.99 -5.32
CA PRO A 66 3.93 -7.71 -4.64
C PRO A 66 5.02 -7.70 -3.55
N LEU A 67 5.69 -6.56 -3.41
CA LEU A 67 6.69 -6.33 -2.38
C LEU A 67 6.01 -5.87 -1.11
N ARG A 68 6.46 -6.38 0.04
CA ARG A 68 6.12 -5.77 1.34
C ARG A 68 6.83 -4.43 1.49
N VAL A 69 6.30 -3.54 2.32
CA VAL A 69 6.92 -2.23 2.62
C VAL A 69 8.38 -2.39 3.08
N SER A 70 8.67 -3.41 3.89
CA SER A 70 10.02 -3.71 4.36
C SER A 70 10.97 -4.16 3.25
N GLU A 71 10.48 -4.90 2.25
CA GLU A 71 11.25 -5.37 1.09
C GLU A 71 11.44 -4.26 0.06
N ALA A 72 10.37 -3.50 -0.18
CA ALA A 72 10.37 -2.31 -1.00
C ALA A 72 11.44 -1.32 -0.51
N ALA A 73 11.46 -1.05 0.79
CA ALA A 73 12.43 -0.18 1.44
C ALA A 73 13.91 -0.55 1.15
N VAL A 74 14.24 -1.84 1.03
CA VAL A 74 15.62 -2.30 0.81
C VAL A 74 15.99 -2.50 -0.67
N THR A 75 15.03 -2.39 -1.58
CA THR A 75 15.25 -2.50 -3.04
C THR A 75 15.36 -1.13 -3.72
N GLU A 76 15.58 -0.05 -2.96
CA GLU A 76 15.61 1.33 -3.46
C GLU A 76 16.50 1.53 -4.70
N ALA A 77 17.63 0.82 -4.77
CA ALA A 77 18.58 0.92 -5.88
C ALA A 77 18.05 0.39 -7.23
N SER A 78 17.08 -0.53 -7.22
CA SER A 78 16.51 -1.11 -8.45
C SER A 78 15.30 -0.33 -8.97
N TRP A 79 14.87 0.72 -8.26
CA TRP A 79 13.64 1.42 -8.58
C TRP A 79 13.79 2.49 -9.65
N PRO A 80 12.71 2.80 -10.39
CA PRO A 80 12.67 3.98 -11.24
C PRO A 80 13.06 5.23 -10.46
N ARG A 81 13.94 6.05 -11.04
CA ARG A 81 14.51 7.24 -10.39
C ARG A 81 13.46 8.17 -9.76
N ALA A 82 12.29 8.31 -10.39
CA ALA A 82 11.19 9.13 -9.86
C ALA A 82 10.64 8.60 -8.52
N ARG A 83 10.48 7.27 -8.40
CA ARG A 83 10.04 6.60 -7.16
C ARG A 83 11.06 6.82 -6.05
N ALA A 84 12.34 6.52 -6.32
CA ALA A 84 13.44 6.70 -5.38
C ALA A 84 13.56 8.16 -4.91
N THR A 85 13.46 9.12 -5.83
CA THR A 85 13.50 10.56 -5.50
C THR A 85 12.38 10.98 -4.55
N THR A 86 11.17 10.49 -4.78
CA THR A 86 10.00 10.78 -3.94
C THR A 86 10.17 10.22 -2.53
N ILE A 87 10.65 8.98 -2.42
CA ILE A 87 10.88 8.31 -1.14
C ILE A 87 12.01 8.96 -0.36
N ALA A 88 13.11 9.31 -1.03
CA ALA A 88 14.21 10.03 -0.40
C ALA A 88 13.78 11.41 0.13
N ALA A 89 12.89 12.12 -0.57
CA ALA A 89 12.34 13.39 -0.09
C ALA A 89 11.49 13.21 1.17
N LEU A 90 10.53 12.28 1.16
CA LEU A 90 9.67 11.97 2.30
C LEU A 90 10.49 11.44 3.49
N ARG A 91 11.48 10.60 3.25
CA ARG A 91 12.36 10.06 4.29
C ARG A 91 13.10 11.18 5.01
N ARG A 92 13.66 12.15 4.28
CA ARG A 92 14.34 13.32 4.87
C ARG A 92 13.39 14.17 5.72
N GLU A 93 12.14 14.28 5.31
CA GLU A 93 11.10 14.96 6.10
C GLU A 93 10.83 14.21 7.40
N TYR A 94 10.60 12.89 7.33
CA TYR A 94 10.26 12.07 8.50
C TYR A 94 11.40 11.93 9.50
N VAL A 95 12.65 11.87 9.05
CA VAL A 95 13.83 11.86 9.95
C VAL A 95 13.92 13.17 10.77
N ARG A 96 13.42 14.28 10.24
CA ARG A 96 13.45 15.60 10.90
C ARG A 96 12.17 15.88 11.69
N ALA A 97 11.23 14.95 11.74
CA ALA A 97 9.96 15.19 12.40
C ALA A 97 10.11 15.07 13.93
N ASP A 98 9.83 16.15 14.64
CA ASP A 98 9.80 16.17 16.11
C ASP A 98 8.53 15.53 16.70
N ARG A 99 7.63 15.03 15.84
CA ARG A 99 6.34 14.44 16.20
C ARG A 99 6.15 13.11 15.47
N PRO A 100 5.33 12.20 16.02
CA PRO A 100 5.02 10.96 15.33
C PRO A 100 4.42 11.20 13.94
N VAL A 101 4.91 10.43 12.96
CA VAL A 101 4.42 10.46 11.58
C VAL A 101 3.08 9.73 11.52
N HIS A 102 2.02 10.46 11.19
CA HIS A 102 0.68 9.90 11.07
C HIS A 102 0.44 9.45 9.63
N LEU A 103 0.15 8.16 9.45
CA LEU A 103 -0.13 7.57 8.14
C LEU A 103 -1.56 7.06 8.12
N ALA A 104 -2.43 7.77 7.42
CA ALA A 104 -3.73 7.28 7.00
C ALA A 104 -3.59 6.59 5.64
N LEU A 105 -3.78 5.27 5.61
CA LEU A 105 -3.48 4.42 4.46
C LEU A 105 -4.71 3.58 4.07
N PRO A 106 -5.18 3.67 2.81
CA PRO A 106 -6.19 2.77 2.30
C PRO A 106 -5.55 1.43 1.94
N GLY A 107 -6.21 0.33 2.31
CA GLY A 107 -5.76 -1.02 2.00
C GLY A 107 -6.90 -1.92 1.52
N TYR A 108 -6.55 -3.07 0.99
CA TYR A 108 -7.45 -4.14 0.59
C TYR A 108 -7.03 -5.44 1.26
N ARG A 109 -7.97 -6.15 1.86
CA ARG A 109 -7.73 -7.44 2.54
C ARG A 109 -7.61 -8.56 1.50
N VAL A 110 -6.52 -9.33 1.57
CA VAL A 110 -6.34 -10.56 0.76
C VAL A 110 -5.82 -11.69 1.65
N GLY A 111 -6.69 -12.65 1.97
CA GLY A 111 -6.38 -13.63 3.02
C GLY A 111 -5.99 -12.93 4.33
N ASP A 112 -4.79 -13.21 4.83
CA ASP A 112 -4.25 -12.56 6.04
C ASP A 112 -3.49 -11.25 5.76
N GLU A 113 -3.17 -10.98 4.49
CA GLU A 113 -2.38 -9.81 4.09
C GLU A 113 -3.24 -8.58 3.80
N VAL A 114 -2.59 -7.42 3.72
CA VAL A 114 -3.21 -6.13 3.37
C VAL A 114 -2.40 -5.49 2.26
N VAL A 115 -3.02 -5.26 1.11
CA VAL A 115 -2.43 -4.56 -0.05
C VAL A 115 -2.76 -3.08 0.05
N LEU A 116 -1.74 -2.22 0.02
CA LEU A 116 -1.89 -0.77 0.03
C LEU A 116 -2.41 -0.26 -1.31
N LEU A 117 -3.56 0.39 -1.28
CA LEU A 117 -4.21 0.96 -2.46
C LEU A 117 -3.60 2.31 -2.84
N ASP A 118 -3.01 3.01 -1.86
CA ASP A 118 -2.23 4.22 -2.02
C ASP A 118 -1.29 4.41 -0.81
N GLY A 119 -0.39 5.38 -0.89
CA GLY A 119 0.52 5.75 0.20
C GLY A 119 1.78 4.88 0.27
N ASN A 120 2.03 4.03 -0.74
CA ASN A 120 3.22 3.17 -0.83
C ASN A 120 4.53 3.95 -0.60
N HIS A 121 4.70 5.13 -1.23
CA HIS A 121 5.88 5.99 -1.01
C HIS A 121 6.00 6.49 0.43
N ARG A 122 4.88 6.89 1.06
CA ARG A 122 4.86 7.36 2.46
C ARG A 122 5.18 6.21 3.43
N ALA A 123 4.59 5.04 3.21
CA ALA A 123 4.83 3.85 4.01
C ALA A 123 6.31 3.40 3.93
N ALA A 124 6.87 3.29 2.71
CA ALA A 124 8.27 2.94 2.49
C ALA A 124 9.23 3.96 3.09
N ALA A 125 8.97 5.27 2.89
CA ALA A 125 9.78 6.33 3.47
C ALA A 125 9.76 6.32 5.00
N ALA A 126 8.60 6.14 5.62
CA ALA A 126 8.47 6.06 7.08
C ALA A 126 9.20 4.83 7.65
N TYR A 127 9.10 3.70 6.97
CA TYR A 127 9.85 2.50 7.32
C TYR A 127 11.37 2.74 7.21
N LEU A 128 11.87 3.31 6.11
CA LEU A 128 13.29 3.64 5.90
C LEU A 128 13.84 4.70 6.86
N ALA A 129 13.00 5.62 7.32
CA ALA A 129 13.36 6.68 8.27
C ALA A 129 13.49 6.17 9.71
N ASP A 130 13.04 4.93 9.97
CA ASP A 130 12.76 4.46 11.33
C ASP A 130 11.90 5.43 12.15
N ALA A 131 10.91 6.01 11.48
CA ALA A 131 10.06 7.03 12.09
C ALA A 131 9.14 6.42 13.15
N ASP A 132 8.88 7.18 14.22
CA ASP A 132 7.80 6.87 15.14
C ASP A 132 6.46 7.05 14.43
N THR A 133 5.81 5.95 14.05
CA THR A 133 4.60 5.98 13.21
C THR A 133 3.31 5.76 13.99
N ARG A 134 2.24 6.40 13.50
CA ARG A 134 0.85 6.19 13.92
C ARG A 134 0.07 5.78 12.68
N LEU A 135 -0.19 4.49 12.55
CA LEU A 135 -0.89 3.91 11.40
C LEU A 135 -2.39 3.93 11.66
N LEU A 136 -3.13 4.45 10.70
CA LEU A 136 -4.57 4.34 10.61
C LEU A 136 -4.91 3.72 9.26
N LEU A 137 -5.22 2.43 9.30
CA LEU A 137 -5.52 1.62 8.12
C LEU A 137 -7.03 1.60 7.93
N TYR A 138 -7.47 1.91 6.71
CA TYR A 138 -8.83 1.73 6.25
C TYR A 138 -8.83 0.63 5.21
N ILE A 139 -9.32 -0.55 5.58
CA ILE A 139 -9.12 -1.80 4.84
C ILE A 139 -10.43 -2.24 4.23
N LEU A 140 -10.50 -2.25 2.91
CA LEU A 140 -11.62 -2.84 2.18
C LEU A 140 -11.59 -4.37 2.35
N ARG A 141 -12.73 -4.92 2.76
CA ARG A 141 -13.00 -6.36 2.78
C ARG A 141 -14.09 -6.66 1.76
N GLY A 142 -13.75 -7.43 0.74
CA GLY A 142 -14.66 -7.82 -0.32
C GLY A 142 -14.10 -8.97 -1.16
N PRO A 143 -14.65 -9.22 -2.35
CA PRO A 143 -14.21 -10.27 -3.26
C PRO A 143 -12.75 -10.16 -3.70
N THR A 144 -11.99 -11.26 -3.54
CA THR A 144 -10.63 -11.39 -4.05
C THR A 144 -10.66 -11.85 -5.51
N ASP A 145 -10.95 -10.93 -6.43
CA ASP A 145 -10.95 -11.19 -7.86
C ASP A 145 -10.39 -10.01 -8.68
N SER A 146 -9.80 -10.31 -9.84
CA SER A 146 -9.16 -9.29 -10.68
C SER A 146 -10.12 -8.28 -11.31
N GLY A 147 -11.43 -8.55 -11.27
CA GLY A 147 -12.47 -7.59 -11.67
C GLY A 147 -12.76 -6.53 -10.60
N MET A 148 -12.39 -6.75 -9.35
CA MET A 148 -12.48 -5.76 -8.28
C MET A 148 -11.25 -4.83 -8.28
N LEU A 149 -10.07 -5.43 -8.41
CA LEU A 149 -8.78 -4.76 -8.42
C LEU A 149 -7.81 -5.64 -9.23
N PRO A 150 -7.16 -5.15 -10.30
CA PRO A 150 -6.31 -5.98 -11.16
C PRO A 150 -5.21 -6.75 -10.41
N ASP A 151 -4.61 -6.13 -9.39
CA ASP A 151 -3.60 -6.72 -8.50
C ASP A 151 -4.10 -7.99 -7.78
N LEU A 152 -5.41 -8.17 -7.59
CA LEU A 152 -5.98 -9.35 -6.93
C LEU A 152 -5.79 -10.64 -7.73
N ARG A 153 -5.37 -10.55 -9.00
CA ARG A 153 -5.02 -11.70 -9.82
C ARG A 153 -3.91 -12.59 -9.21
N HIS A 154 -3.04 -12.02 -8.36
CA HIS A 154 -1.98 -12.77 -7.68
C HIS A 154 -2.47 -13.53 -6.45
N TYR A 155 -3.70 -13.25 -6.02
CA TYR A 155 -4.31 -13.77 -4.80
C TYR A 155 -5.55 -14.62 -5.09
N SER A 156 -6.02 -14.60 -6.34
CA SER A 156 -7.13 -15.43 -6.80
C SER A 156 -6.59 -16.84 -7.12
N PRO A 157 -7.24 -17.92 -6.65
CA PRO A 157 -6.84 -19.29 -6.96
C PRO A 157 -7.01 -19.64 -8.45
#